data_AF-A0A3P7EA38-F1
#
_entry.id   AF-A0A3P7EA38-F1
#
_cell.length_a   1.000
_cell.length_b   1.000
_cell.length_c   1.000
_cell.angle_alpha   90.00
_cell.angle_beta   90.00
_cell.angle_gamma   90.00
#
_symmetry.space_group_name_H-M   'P 1'
#
loop_
_entity.id
_entity.type
_entity.pdbx_description
1 polymer ?
#
loop_
_entity_poly.entity_id
_entity_poly.type
_entity_poly.pdbx_seq_one_letter_code
_entity_poly.pdbx_strand_id
1 'polypeptide(L)'
;MVHRPTDKHMFTSDQIIRYTINTYEGNFEELDGRPATRENLMMVLANIDMMLIRATHCYGQQYTRLGDITWEIAVSRDTQERFALEVEHCSCPPGYIGLSCESCAPGYERSLQGPYLGTCVPAQHRVQCSTSGA
;
A
#
# COMPACT_ATOMS: atom_id res chain seq x y z
N MET A 1 -9.18 2.61 -3.15
CA MET A 1 -9.54 1.25 -3.59
C MET A 1 -10.55 0.65 -2.64
N VAL A 2 -11.39 -0.26 -3.13
CA VAL A 2 -12.48 -0.88 -2.37
C VAL A 2 -12.41 -2.39 -2.56
N HIS A 3 -12.43 -3.12 -1.47
CA HIS A 3 -12.68 -4.56 -1.52
C HIS A 3 -14.18 -4.82 -1.41
N ARG A 4 -14.72 -5.67 -2.28
CA ARG A 4 -16.11 -6.14 -2.21
C ARG A 4 -16.14 -7.64 -1.97
N PRO A 5 -16.78 -8.11 -0.89
CA PRO A 5 -17.00 -9.52 -0.67
C PRO A 5 -17.81 -10.13 -1.81
N THR A 6 -17.35 -11.26 -2.33
CA THR A 6 -18.07 -12.02 -3.36
C THR A 6 -19.43 -12.50 -2.84
N ASP A 7 -19.45 -12.98 -1.58
CA ASP A 7 -20.69 -13.33 -0.89
C ASP A 7 -21.18 -12.17 -0.01
N LYS A 8 -22.25 -11.51 -0.44
CA LYS A 8 -22.89 -10.42 0.30
C LYS A 8 -23.62 -10.90 1.55
N HIS A 9 -23.96 -12.19 1.64
CA HIS A 9 -24.65 -12.78 2.79
C HIS A 9 -23.70 -13.27 3.88
N MET A 10 -22.39 -13.16 3.66
CA MET A 10 -21.38 -13.53 4.66
C MET A 10 -21.50 -12.70 5.95
N PHE A 11 -21.98 -11.46 5.86
CA PHE A 11 -22.15 -10.58 7.02
C PHE A 11 -23.55 -10.63 7.59
N THR A 12 -23.75 -11.52 8.57
CA THR A 12 -25.02 -11.69 9.33
C THR A 12 -24.92 -11.11 10.74
N SER A 13 -26.07 -10.69 11.28
CA SER A 13 -26.18 -10.26 12.69
C SER A 13 -25.86 -11.39 13.66
N ASP A 14 -25.41 -11.03 14.86
CA ASP A 14 -25.23 -11.91 16.02
C ASP A 14 -24.26 -13.09 15.80
N GLN A 15 -23.36 -12.98 14.82
CA GLN A 15 -22.29 -13.94 14.58
C GLN A 15 -20.91 -13.29 14.59
N ILE A 16 -19.91 -14.05 15.09
CA ILE A 16 -18.51 -13.67 14.95
C ILE A 16 -18.04 -14.12 13.58
N ILE A 17 -17.61 -13.16 12.76
CA ILE A 17 -17.14 -13.42 11.41
C ILE A 17 -15.65 -13.14 11.37
N ARG A 18 -14.88 -14.12 10.90
CA ARG A 18 -13.46 -13.95 10.60
C ARG A 18 -13.31 -13.71 9.12
N TYR A 19 -12.63 -12.63 8.75
CA TYR A 19 -12.48 -12.24 7.37
C TYR A 19 -11.01 -11.98 7.04
N THR A 20 -10.57 -12.53 5.91
CA THR A 20 -9.19 -12.42 5.44
C THR A 20 -9.23 -11.98 3.98
N ILE A 21 -8.48 -10.93 3.68
CA ILE A 21 -8.35 -10.36 2.34
C ILE A 21 -6.87 -10.44 1.97
N ASN A 22 -6.55 -11.11 0.88
CA ASN A 22 -5.18 -11.08 0.35
C ASN A 22 -4.96 -9.74 -0.35
N THR A 23 -3.84 -9.09 -0.08
CA THR A 23 -3.49 -7.75 -0.61
C THR A 23 -3.02 -7.82 -2.07
N TYR A 24 -3.82 -8.39 -2.96
CA TYR A 24 -3.58 -8.52 -4.41
C TYR A 24 -4.61 -7.71 -5.19
N GLU A 25 -4.23 -7.16 -6.34
CA GLU A 25 -5.05 -6.27 -7.14
C GLU A 25 -6.38 -6.90 -7.55
N GLY A 26 -6.39 -8.22 -7.79
CA GLY A 26 -7.60 -8.97 -8.12
C GLY A 26 -8.67 -8.99 -7.02
N ASN A 27 -8.33 -8.59 -5.79
CA ASN A 27 -9.29 -8.45 -4.69
C ASN A 27 -9.82 -7.01 -4.54
N PHE A 28 -9.36 -6.05 -5.34
CA PHE A 28 -9.77 -4.65 -5.20
C PHE A 28 -10.38 -4.09 -6.47
N GLU A 29 -11.29 -3.15 -6.28
CA GLU A 29 -11.85 -2.28 -7.30
C GLU A 29 -11.37 -0.84 -7.05
N GLU A 30 -11.28 -0.07 -8.12
CA GLU A 30 -11.22 1.38 -8.06
C GLU A 30 -12.57 1.96 -7.61
N LEU A 31 -12.57 3.25 -7.26
CA LEU A 31 -13.78 3.92 -6.75
C LEU A 31 -14.92 3.99 -7.77
N ASP A 32 -14.58 3.92 -9.05
CA ASP A 32 -15.53 3.87 -10.17
C ASP A 32 -16.02 2.45 -10.49
N GLY A 33 -15.56 1.44 -9.75
CA GLY A 33 -15.95 0.03 -9.92
C GLY A 33 -15.14 -0.73 -10.96
N ARG A 34 -14.13 -0.12 -11.59
CA ARG A 34 -13.20 -0.87 -12.45
C ARG A 34 -12.31 -1.80 -11.61
N PRO A 35 -11.90 -2.97 -12.12
CA PRO A 35 -10.89 -3.80 -11.46
C PRO A 35 -9.61 -3.00 -11.22
N ALA A 36 -9.01 -3.15 -10.04
CA ALA A 36 -7.70 -2.55 -9.77
C ALA A 36 -6.61 -3.21 -10.62
N THR A 37 -5.66 -2.41 -11.08
CA THR A 37 -4.42 -2.93 -11.67
C THR A 37 -3.33 -3.05 -10.60
N ARG A 38 -2.30 -3.86 -10.89
CA ARG A 38 -1.12 -4.01 -10.03
C ARG A 38 -0.50 -2.65 -9.71
N GLU A 39 -0.31 -1.82 -10.73
CA GLU A 39 0.32 -0.50 -10.60
C GLU A 39 -0.49 0.42 -9.68
N ASN A 40 -1.82 0.41 -9.84
CA ASN A 40 -2.68 1.23 -9.00
C ASN A 40 -2.68 0.75 -7.55
N LEU A 41 -2.63 -0.58 -7.30
CA LEU A 41 -2.56 -1.10 -5.94
C LEU A 41 -1.22 -0.72 -5.30
N MET A 42 -0.11 -0.89 -6.03
CA MET A 42 1.21 -0.51 -5.55
C MET A 42 1.32 0.99 -5.24
N MET A 43 0.66 1.85 -6.02
CA MET A 43 0.57 3.28 -5.72
C MET A 43 -0.16 3.58 -4.42
N VAL A 44 -1.25 2.86 -4.14
CA VAL A 44 -1.97 3.00 -2.87
C VAL A 44 -1.11 2.51 -1.70
N LEU A 45 -0.46 1.34 -1.86
CA LEU A 45 0.39 0.75 -0.82
C LEU A 45 1.64 1.59 -0.52
N ALA A 46 2.15 2.34 -1.51
CA ALA A 46 3.32 3.19 -1.34
C ALA A 46 3.11 4.33 -0.32
N ASN A 47 1.87 4.83 -0.17
CA ASN A 47 1.52 5.82 0.82
C ASN A 47 0.02 5.78 1.15
N ILE A 48 -0.35 4.90 2.09
CA ILE A 48 -1.74 4.78 2.54
C ILE A 48 -2.09 5.94 3.46
N ASP A 49 -3.09 6.72 3.07
CA ASP A 49 -3.66 7.78 3.91
C ASP A 49 -4.62 7.20 4.95
N MET A 50 -5.53 6.32 4.53
CA MET A 50 -6.53 5.71 5.40
C MET A 50 -6.94 4.31 4.94
N MET A 51 -7.16 3.41 5.90
CA MET A 51 -7.77 2.09 5.69
C MET A 51 -9.10 2.03 6.44
N LEU A 52 -10.20 1.89 5.70
CA LEU A 52 -11.55 1.89 6.26
C LEU A 52 -12.16 0.48 6.19
N ILE A 53 -12.76 0.06 7.30
CA ILE A 53 -13.55 -1.17 7.39
C ILE A 53 -14.99 -0.77 7.62
N ARG A 54 -15.91 -1.31 6.81
CA ARG A 54 -17.35 -1.07 6.99
C ARG A 54 -17.80 -1.71 8.30
N ALA A 55 -18.45 -0.94 9.17
CA ALA A 55 -18.95 -1.44 10.46
C ALA A 55 -20.39 -1.97 10.37
N THR A 56 -21.25 -1.31 9.58
CA THR A 56 -22.68 -1.62 9.51
C THR A 56 -23.01 -2.45 8.27
N HIS A 57 -23.50 -3.67 8.48
CA HIS A 57 -23.85 -4.61 7.41
C HIS A 57 -25.34 -4.98 7.41
N CYS A 58 -26.01 -4.94 8.57
CA CYS A 58 -27.41 -5.33 8.72
C CYS A 58 -28.32 -4.14 9.06
N TYR A 59 -29.59 -4.22 8.66
CA TYR A 59 -30.62 -3.27 9.09
C TYR A 59 -30.91 -3.48 10.59
N GLY A 60 -31.02 -2.38 11.36
CA GLY A 60 -31.29 -2.44 12.80
C GLY A 60 -30.10 -2.86 13.68
N GLN A 61 -28.89 -2.96 13.12
CA GLN A 61 -27.67 -3.30 13.87
C GLN A 61 -27.40 -2.25 14.97
N GLN A 62 -27.43 -2.66 16.23
CA GLN A 62 -27.27 -1.77 17.39
C GLN A 62 -25.82 -1.46 17.73
N TYR A 63 -24.91 -2.43 17.59
CA TYR A 63 -23.49 -2.25 17.83
C TYR A 63 -22.67 -3.10 16.86
N THR A 64 -21.39 -2.74 16.72
CA THR A 64 -20.40 -3.52 15.97
C THR A 64 -19.22 -3.74 16.88
N ARG A 65 -18.60 -4.92 16.81
CA ARG A 65 -17.32 -5.18 17.48
C ARG A 65 -16.33 -5.63 16.43
N LEU A 66 -15.12 -5.09 16.53
CA LEU A 66 -13.99 -5.43 15.69
C LEU A 66 -12.85 -5.81 16.62
N GLY A 67 -12.13 -6.88 16.29
CA GLY A 67 -11.03 -7.42 17.08
C GLY A 67 -10.07 -8.21 16.20
N ASP A 68 -8.89 -8.52 16.74
CA ASP A 68 -7.84 -9.30 16.07
C ASP A 68 -7.46 -8.81 14.66
N ILE A 69 -7.42 -7.48 14.48
CA ILE A 69 -7.02 -6.87 13.22
C ILE A 69 -5.51 -7.02 13.06
N THR A 70 -5.09 -7.75 12.04
CA THR A 70 -3.69 -7.89 11.66
C THR A 70 -3.52 -7.61 10.18
N TRP A 71 -2.35 -7.11 9.79
CA TRP A 71 -1.95 -6.99 8.40
C TRP A 71 -0.55 -7.56 8.25
N GLU A 72 -0.43 -8.58 7.39
CA GLU A 72 0.84 -9.25 7.13
C GLU A 72 1.75 -8.37 6.26
N ILE A 73 3.05 -8.39 6.59
CA ILE A 73 4.09 -7.70 5.83
C ILE A 73 5.18 -8.70 5.47
N ALA A 74 5.92 -8.39 4.41
CA ALA A 74 7.13 -9.12 4.07
C ALA A 74 8.36 -8.45 4.68
N VAL A 75 9.36 -9.26 5.01
CA VAL A 75 10.67 -8.81 5.50
C VAL A 75 11.77 -9.53 4.77
N SER A 76 12.92 -8.88 4.59
CA SER A 76 14.08 -9.42 3.87
C SER A 76 14.96 -10.35 4.72
N ARG A 77 14.44 -10.86 5.85
CA ARG A 77 15.13 -11.80 6.74
C ARG A 77 14.37 -13.11 6.80
N ASP A 78 15.08 -14.19 7.04
CA ASP A 78 14.45 -15.48 7.30
C ASP A 78 13.69 -15.42 8.64
N THR A 79 12.38 -15.60 8.58
CA THR A 79 11.49 -15.68 9.74
C THR A 79 11.05 -17.11 10.03
N GLN A 80 11.49 -18.10 9.25
CA GLN A 80 10.96 -19.48 9.24
C GLN A 80 9.46 -19.55 8.84
N GLU A 81 8.89 -18.46 8.35
CA GLU A 81 7.52 -18.39 7.83
C GLU A 81 7.49 -18.62 6.31
N ARG A 82 6.29 -18.51 5.72
CA ARG A 82 6.09 -18.63 4.28
C ARG A 82 6.83 -17.51 3.52
N PHE A 83 7.35 -17.86 2.35
CA PHE A 83 7.93 -16.89 1.42
C PHE A 83 6.87 -15.94 0.86
N ALA A 84 7.20 -14.64 0.84
CA ALA A 84 6.38 -13.62 0.22
C ALA A 84 6.68 -13.54 -1.29
N LEU A 85 6.12 -14.47 -2.06
CA LEU A 85 6.42 -14.65 -3.49
C LEU A 85 6.02 -13.46 -4.37
N GLU A 86 5.03 -12.68 -3.93
CA GLU A 86 4.48 -11.56 -4.72
C GLU A 86 5.22 -10.23 -4.46
N VAL A 87 6.21 -10.23 -3.57
CA VAL A 87 7.05 -9.05 -3.32
C VAL A 87 8.04 -8.92 -4.47
N GLU A 88 8.07 -7.74 -5.06
CA GLU A 88 8.96 -7.46 -6.19
C GLU A 88 10.43 -7.50 -5.75
N HIS A 89 11.30 -8.00 -6.63
CA HIS A 89 12.74 -7.88 -6.46
C HIS A 89 13.33 -7.42 -7.79
N CYS A 90 13.21 -6.13 -8.04
CA CYS A 90 13.54 -5.50 -9.30
C CYS A 90 15.04 -5.18 -9.41
N SER A 91 15.58 -5.27 -10.63
CA SER A 91 16.89 -4.71 -10.95
C SER A 91 16.72 -3.21 -11.25
N CYS A 92 17.15 -2.36 -10.33
CA CYS A 92 16.85 -0.94 -10.43
C CYS A 92 17.73 -0.18 -11.42
N PRO A 93 17.14 0.71 -12.23
CA PRO A 93 17.91 1.60 -13.09
C PRO A 93 18.70 2.61 -12.25
N PRO A 94 19.71 3.28 -12.85
CA PRO A 94 20.49 4.31 -12.16
C PRO A 94 19.59 5.37 -11.51
N GLY A 95 19.89 5.69 -10.25
CA GLY A 95 19.14 6.67 -9.46
C GLY A 95 18.00 6.11 -8.61
N TYR A 96 17.71 4.82 -8.71
CA TYR A 96 16.65 4.16 -7.92
C TYR A 96 17.22 3.03 -7.06
N ILE A 97 16.60 2.82 -5.90
CA ILE A 97 16.88 1.75 -4.94
C ILE A 97 15.58 1.24 -4.32
N GLY A 98 15.67 0.15 -3.56
CA GLY A 98 14.52 -0.53 -2.96
C GLY A 98 14.17 -1.79 -3.73
N LEU A 99 13.28 -2.61 -3.16
CA LEU A 99 12.89 -3.90 -3.74
C LEU A 99 12.03 -3.71 -5.02
N SER A 100 11.28 -2.62 -5.09
CA SER A 100 10.43 -2.20 -6.21
C SER A 100 10.95 -0.93 -6.90
N CYS A 101 12.23 -0.57 -6.68
CA CYS A 101 12.82 0.68 -7.17
C CYS A 101 12.02 1.93 -6.76
N GLU A 102 11.40 1.85 -5.59
CA GLU A 102 10.43 2.81 -5.07
C GLU A 102 11.06 4.03 -4.39
N SER A 103 12.38 3.99 -4.16
CA SER A 103 13.13 5.04 -3.46
C SER A 103 14.25 5.59 -4.33
N CYS A 104 14.58 6.87 -4.16
CA CYS A 104 15.72 7.46 -4.87
C CYS A 104 17.04 7.03 -4.21
N ALA A 105 18.02 6.68 -5.05
CA ALA A 105 19.37 6.38 -4.60
C ALA A 105 20.02 7.60 -3.95
N PRO A 106 21.03 7.41 -3.08
CA PRO A 106 21.83 8.53 -2.57
C PRO A 106 22.36 9.42 -3.71
N GLY A 107 22.20 10.74 -3.56
CA GLY A 107 22.56 11.72 -4.60
C GLY A 107 21.47 11.97 -5.65
N TYR A 108 20.30 11.34 -5.52
CA TYR A 108 19.12 11.59 -6.35
C TYR A 108 17.96 12.09 -5.49
N GLU A 109 17.13 12.97 -6.06
CA GLU A 109 15.91 13.48 -5.45
C GLU A 109 14.70 13.20 -6.34
N ARG A 110 13.53 13.07 -5.72
CA ARG A 110 12.29 12.73 -6.43
C ARG A 110 11.70 14.00 -7.05
N SER A 111 11.75 14.09 -8.37
CA SER A 111 10.99 15.05 -9.15
C SER A 111 9.55 14.57 -9.26
N LEU A 112 8.57 15.44 -9.02
CA LEU A 112 7.14 15.16 -9.23
C LEU A 112 6.75 15.03 -10.72
N GLN A 113 7.74 15.06 -11.62
CA GLN A 113 7.55 14.88 -13.04
C GLN A 113 7.62 13.39 -13.40
N GLY A 114 6.72 12.96 -14.28
CA GLY A 114 6.63 11.59 -14.74
C GLY A 114 5.48 10.82 -14.09
N PRO A 115 5.32 9.53 -14.42
CA PRO A 115 4.24 8.70 -13.91
C PRO A 115 4.41 8.42 -12.42
N TYR A 116 3.32 8.02 -11.77
CA TYR A 116 3.32 7.48 -10.41
C TYR A 116 3.88 8.44 -9.36
N LEU A 117 4.96 8.04 -8.68
CA LEU A 117 5.65 8.82 -7.65
C LEU A 117 6.62 9.85 -8.27
N GLY A 118 6.66 9.96 -9.59
CA GLY A 118 7.59 10.80 -10.32
C GLY A 118 8.96 10.14 -10.53
N THR A 119 9.92 10.92 -10.98
CA THR A 119 11.22 10.43 -11.47
C THR A 119 12.35 10.82 -10.50
N CYS A 120 13.24 9.89 -10.18
CA CYS A 120 14.47 10.21 -9.46
C CYS A 120 15.47 10.88 -10.42
N VAL A 121 15.82 12.12 -10.11
CA VAL A 121 16.78 12.94 -10.87
C VAL A 121 17.98 13.26 -9.98
N PRO A 122 19.18 13.52 -10.54
CA PRO A 122 20.33 13.92 -9.73
C PRO A 122 19.97 15.13 -8.84
N ALA A 123 20.23 15.00 -7.54
CA ALA A 123 19.96 16.05 -6.59
C ALA A 123 20.79 17.29 -6.95
N GLN A 124 20.13 18.44 -7.01
CA GLN A 124 20.87 19.68 -7.18
C GLN A 124 21.70 19.91 -5.92
N HIS A 125 22.99 20.19 -6.08
CA HIS A 125 23.89 20.52 -4.98
C HIS A 125 23.40 21.84 -4.35
N ARG A 126 22.46 21.75 -3.40
CA ARG A 126 22.00 22.90 -2.63
C ARG A 126 23.16 23.32 -1.76
N VAL A 127 23.89 24.33 -2.23
CA VAL A 127 24.83 25.07 -1.39
C VAL A 127 23.99 25.62 -0.24
N GLN A 128 24.08 24.97 0.92
CA GLN A 128 23.49 25.51 2.14
C GLN A 128 24.33 26.73 2.51
N CYS A 129 23.79 27.93 2.27
CA CYS A 129 24.39 29.13 2.82
C CYS A 129 24.31 29.03 4.35
N SER A 130 25.46 28.83 4.99
CA SER A 130 25.63 29.01 6.43
C SER A 130 25.38 30.49 6.75
N THR A 131 24.42 30.77 7.63
CA THR A 131 24.16 32.13 8.13
C THR A 131 25.17 32.57 9.21
N SER A 132 26.34 31.95 9.31
CA SER A 132 27.37 32.31 10.32
C SER A 132 28.29 33.45 9.89
N GLY A 133 27.79 34.47 9.19
CA GLY A 133 28.61 35.54 8.60
C GLY A 133 28.02 36.94 8.63
N ALA A 134 27.18 37.28 9.61
CA ALA A 134 26.74 38.66 9.86
C ALA A 134 26.75 38.96 11.37
#